data_AF-A0A7W1V6N6-F1
#
_entry.id   AF-A0A7W1V6N6-F1
#
_cell.length_a   1.000
_cell.length_b   1.000
_cell.length_c   1.000
_cell.angle_alpha   90.00
_cell.angle_beta   90.00
_cell.angle_gamma   90.00
#
_symmetry.space_group_name_H-M   'P 1'
#
loop_
_entity.id
_entity.type
_entity.pdbx_description
1 polymer ?
#
loop_
_entity_poly.entity_id
_entity_poly.type
_entity_poly.pdbx_seq_one_letter_code
_entity_poly.pdbx_strand_id
1 'polypeptide(L)'
;MKNEFDFDPEDLEFDNFEPDLEDFDEFDEFDEVDLDEVNVRTAILSKNNMVALLCIKTATAGGAICRVDPREANPSVQIYDDPAKALEWFTKSLRTSRKNGWQIVYDGLPLQG
;
A
#
# COMPACT_ATOMS: atom_id res chain seq x y z
N MET A 1 -12.54 52.15 4.18
CA MET A 1 -11.65 51.56 5.20
C MET A 1 -12.38 51.54 6.53
N LYS A 2 -12.84 50.35 6.92
CA LYS A 2 -13.08 49.85 8.28
C LYS A 2 -13.11 48.32 8.15
N ASN A 3 -12.20 47.63 8.82
CA ASN A 3 -12.25 46.18 9.00
C ASN A 3 -12.93 45.93 10.34
N GLU A 4 -14.01 45.17 10.37
CA GLU A 4 -14.68 44.69 11.59
C GLU A 4 -15.14 43.25 11.29
N PHE A 5 -14.17 42.33 11.27
CA PHE A 5 -14.44 40.91 11.56
C PHE A 5 -14.00 40.72 13.00
N ASP A 6 -14.83 41.18 13.93
CA ASP A 6 -14.67 40.89 15.35
C ASP A 6 -15.13 39.45 15.56
N PHE A 7 -14.16 38.57 15.71
CA PHE A 7 -14.39 37.20 16.14
C PHE A 7 -14.53 37.21 17.66
N ASP A 8 -15.73 36.94 18.16
CA ASP A 8 -16.01 36.87 19.58
C ASP A 8 -15.74 35.44 20.10
N PRO A 9 -14.74 35.23 20.97
CA PRO A 9 -14.43 33.90 21.51
C PRO A 9 -15.53 33.34 22.44
N GLU A 10 -16.55 34.13 22.78
CA GLU A 10 -17.71 33.68 23.55
C GLU A 10 -18.75 32.91 22.72
N ASP A 11 -18.69 32.92 21.37
CA ASP A 11 -19.55 32.09 20.50
C ASP A 11 -19.17 30.59 20.50
N LEU A 12 -18.10 30.22 21.20
CA LEU A 12 -17.66 28.83 21.39
C LEU A 12 -18.15 28.30 22.75
N GLU A 13 -19.46 28.34 22.98
CA GLU A 13 -20.08 27.59 24.08
C GLU A 13 -19.96 26.07 23.80
N PHE A 14 -18.83 25.49 24.22
CA PHE A 14 -18.64 24.05 24.36
C PHE A 14 -19.39 23.56 25.60
N ASP A 15 -20.72 23.58 25.53
CA ASP A 15 -21.56 23.03 26.58
C ASP A 15 -21.49 21.48 26.57
N ASN A 16 -20.77 20.95 27.55
CA ASN A 16 -20.85 19.59 28.09
C ASN A 16 -20.87 18.43 27.08
N PHE A 17 -19.74 18.20 26.41
CA PHE A 17 -19.44 16.86 25.91
C PHE A 17 -18.84 16.03 27.06
N GLU A 18 -19.69 15.37 27.85
CA GLU A 18 -19.26 14.24 28.67
C GLU A 18 -19.11 13.03 27.73
N PRO A 19 -17.88 12.56 27.42
CA PRO A 19 -17.74 11.31 26.69
C PRO A 19 -18.16 10.19 27.64
N ASP A 20 -19.29 9.57 27.34
CA ASP A 20 -19.71 8.33 27.99
C ASP A 20 -18.68 7.24 27.61
N LEU A 21 -17.70 7.05 28.49
CA LEU A 21 -16.54 6.16 28.27
C LEU A 21 -16.90 4.68 28.50
N GLU A 22 -18.15 4.37 28.81
CA GLU A 22 -18.63 3.01 29.11
C GLU A 22 -18.94 2.17 27.85
N ASP A 23 -18.99 2.78 26.66
CA ASP A 23 -19.27 2.11 25.38
C ASP A 23 -18.01 1.73 24.56
N PHE A 24 -16.79 1.89 25.11
CA PHE A 24 -15.55 1.51 24.42
C PHE A 24 -15.11 0.06 24.64
N ASP A 25 -15.76 -0.67 25.55
CA ASP A 25 -15.43 -2.07 25.87
C ASP A 25 -16.10 -3.08 24.92
N GLU A 26 -16.92 -2.64 23.96
CA GLU A 26 -17.57 -3.47 22.92
C GLU A 26 -16.86 -3.34 21.55
N PHE A 27 -15.54 -3.18 21.56
CA PHE A 27 -14.70 -3.23 20.34
C PHE A 27 -13.71 -4.42 20.33
N ASP A 28 -13.86 -5.35 21.28
CA ASP A 28 -13.03 -6.57 21.37
C ASP A 28 -13.59 -7.77 20.57
N GLU A 29 -14.72 -7.60 19.88
CA GLU A 29 -15.27 -8.58 18.94
C GLU A 29 -15.14 -8.06 17.49
N PHE A 30 -13.94 -7.60 17.12
CA PHE A 30 -13.53 -7.80 15.74
C PHE A 30 -13.38 -9.31 15.58
N ASP A 31 -14.42 -9.93 15.03
CA ASP A 31 -14.38 -11.25 14.41
C ASP A 31 -12.97 -11.49 13.86
N GLU A 32 -12.38 -12.67 14.12
CA GLU A 32 -11.23 -13.16 13.36
C GLU A 32 -11.55 -12.95 11.88
N VAL A 33 -11.10 -11.83 11.33
CA VAL A 33 -11.25 -11.52 9.92
C VAL A 33 -10.42 -12.61 9.29
N ASP A 34 -11.08 -13.58 8.66
CA ASP A 34 -10.45 -14.59 7.83
C ASP A 34 -9.40 -13.83 7.02
N LEU A 35 -8.13 -13.96 7.40
CA LEU A 35 -7.04 -13.24 6.77
C LEU A 35 -6.90 -13.91 5.41
N ASP A 36 -7.74 -13.46 4.48
CA ASP A 36 -7.76 -13.80 3.08
C ASP A 36 -6.33 -14.06 2.62
N GLU A 37 -5.97 -15.32 2.39
CA GLU A 37 -4.59 -15.82 2.27
C GLU A 37 -3.67 -14.80 1.57
N VAL A 38 -3.01 -13.95 2.37
CA VAL A 38 -2.28 -12.80 1.85
C VAL A 38 -0.94 -13.29 1.34
N ASN A 39 -0.79 -13.26 0.03
CA ASN A 39 0.44 -13.70 -0.62
C ASN A 39 1.28 -12.48 -1.01
N VAL A 40 2.55 -12.47 -0.57
CA VAL A 40 3.50 -11.39 -0.87
C VAL A 40 4.75 -11.97 -1.50
N ARG A 41 5.22 -11.32 -2.56
CA ARG A 41 6.46 -11.70 -3.25
C ARG A 41 7.22 -10.48 -3.71
N THR A 42 8.53 -10.52 -3.54
CA THR A 42 9.48 -9.46 -3.87
C THR A 42 10.53 -10.01 -4.82
N ALA A 43 10.77 -9.27 -5.90
CA ALA A 43 11.87 -9.50 -6.82
C ALA A 43 12.78 -8.28 -6.87
N ILE A 44 14.08 -8.51 -6.80
CA ILE A 44 15.11 -7.49 -7.01
C ILE A 44 15.77 -7.77 -8.35
N LEU A 45 15.87 -6.72 -9.14
CA LEU A 45 16.47 -6.76 -10.46
C LEU A 45 17.71 -5.85 -10.48
N SER A 46 18.77 -6.29 -11.15
CA SER A 46 19.96 -5.49 -11.39
C SER A 46 20.25 -5.38 -12.88
N LYS A 47 20.75 -4.23 -13.30
CA LYS A 47 21.27 -4.02 -14.66
C LYS A 47 22.33 -2.93 -14.62
N ASN A 48 23.55 -3.23 -15.04
CA ASN A 48 24.68 -2.33 -14.90
C ASN A 48 24.82 -1.89 -13.42
N ASN A 49 24.87 -0.58 -13.15
CA ASN A 49 24.91 0.00 -11.81
C ASN A 49 23.52 0.41 -11.28
N MET A 50 22.44 -0.19 -11.81
CA MET A 50 21.07 0.10 -11.40
C MET A 50 20.45 -1.08 -10.67
N VAL A 51 19.64 -0.79 -9.65
CA VAL A 51 18.82 -1.75 -8.92
C VAL A 51 17.36 -1.32 -9.01
N ALA A 52 16.49 -2.25 -9.37
CA ALA A 52 15.05 -2.05 -9.43
C ALA A 52 14.33 -3.07 -8.52
N LEU A 53 13.17 -2.68 -8.03
CA LEU A 53 12.31 -3.51 -7.20
C LEU A 53 11.01 -3.79 -7.95
N LEU A 54 10.54 -5.04 -7.89
CA LEU A 54 9.20 -5.41 -8.30
C LEU A 54 8.56 -6.27 -7.21
N CYS A 55 7.46 -5.81 -6.65
CA CYS A 55 6.73 -6.52 -5.62
C CYS A 55 5.31 -6.79 -6.07
N ILE A 56 4.72 -7.87 -5.55
CA ILE A 56 3.31 -8.18 -5.66
C ILE A 56 2.76 -8.52 -4.28
N LYS A 57 1.56 -8.02 -3.98
CA LYS A 57 0.72 -8.43 -2.86
C LYS A 57 -0.64 -8.84 -3.41
N THR A 58 -1.13 -10.02 -3.07
CA THR A 58 -2.46 -10.50 -3.46
C THR A 58 -3.23 -10.96 -2.23
N ALA A 59 -4.54 -10.79 -2.26
CA ALA A 59 -5.53 -11.34 -1.34
C ALA A 59 -6.71 -11.87 -2.18
N THR A 60 -7.73 -12.46 -1.54
CA THR A 60 -8.93 -12.93 -2.26
C THR A 60 -9.63 -11.78 -3.00
N ALA A 61 -9.64 -10.58 -2.42
CA ALA A 61 -10.26 -9.38 -2.98
C ALA A 61 -9.52 -8.76 -4.17
N GLY A 62 -8.26 -9.15 -4.45
CA GLY A 62 -7.50 -8.56 -5.55
C GLY A 62 -5.98 -8.59 -5.36
N GLY A 63 -5.27 -7.75 -6.10
CA GLY A 63 -3.82 -7.66 -6.02
C GLY A 63 -3.25 -6.32 -6.40
N ALA A 64 -2.02 -6.06 -5.95
CA ALA A 64 -1.27 -4.87 -6.30
C ALA A 64 0.16 -5.23 -6.68
N ILE A 65 0.64 -4.66 -7.79
CA ILE A 65 2.03 -4.72 -8.20
C ILE A 65 2.66 -3.35 -7.92
N CYS A 66 3.75 -3.34 -7.16
CA CYS A 66 4.55 -2.13 -6.94
C CYS A 66 5.88 -2.27 -7.69
N ARG A 67 6.29 -1.23 -8.42
CA ARG A 67 7.60 -1.15 -9.06
C ARG A 67 8.36 0.08 -8.60
N VAL A 68 9.65 -0.11 -8.34
CA VAL A 68 10.61 0.97 -8.15
C VAL A 68 11.64 0.82 -9.26
N ASP A 69 11.60 1.71 -10.23
CA ASP A 69 12.57 1.76 -11.33
C ASP A 69 13.48 2.96 -11.11
N PRO A 70 14.81 2.78 -11.04
CA PRO A 70 15.75 3.88 -10.78
C PRO A 70 15.80 4.93 -11.91
N ARG A 71 15.14 4.68 -13.04
CA ARG A 71 15.01 5.63 -14.15
C ARG A 71 13.80 6.54 -14.01
N GLU A 72 12.86 6.17 -13.14
CA GLU A 72 11.64 6.91 -12.86
C GLU A 72 11.81 7.69 -11.55
N ALA A 73 11.22 8.89 -11.46
CA ALA A 73 11.37 9.72 -10.26
C ALA A 73 10.61 9.15 -9.05
N ASN A 74 9.49 8.43 -9.29
CA ASN A 74 8.60 7.93 -8.26
C ASN A 74 8.31 6.45 -8.46
N PRO A 75 8.08 5.69 -7.37
CA PRO A 75 7.47 4.37 -7.45
C PRO A 75 6.11 4.44 -8.15
N SER A 76 5.69 3.33 -8.74
CA SER A 76 4.33 3.22 -9.26
C SER A 76 3.67 1.93 -8.82
N VAL A 77 2.39 2.03 -8.53
CA VAL A 77 1.54 0.92 -8.10
C VAL A 77 0.45 0.69 -9.14
N GLN A 78 0.22 -0.57 -9.49
CA GLN A 78 -0.89 -0.99 -10.32
C GLN A 78 -1.78 -1.96 -9.52
N ILE A 79 -3.05 -1.61 -9.39
CA ILE A 79 -4.06 -2.38 -8.65
C ILE A 79 -4.86 -3.22 -9.65
N TYR A 80 -5.25 -4.41 -9.21
CA TYR A 80 -6.02 -5.39 -9.95
C TYR A 80 -7.15 -5.92 -9.07
N ASP A 81 -8.35 -6.02 -9.62
CA ASP A 81 -9.50 -6.64 -8.94
C ASP A 81 -9.40 -8.18 -8.93
N ASP A 82 -8.49 -8.75 -9.73
CA ASP A 82 -8.30 -10.19 -9.89
C ASP A 82 -6.86 -10.57 -9.50
N PRO A 83 -6.67 -11.36 -8.42
CA PRO A 83 -5.34 -11.74 -7.95
C PRO A 83 -4.58 -12.61 -8.96
N ALA A 84 -5.27 -13.44 -9.75
CA ALA A 84 -4.63 -14.28 -10.77
C ALA A 84 -4.07 -13.41 -11.91
N LYS A 85 -4.78 -12.36 -12.31
CA LYS A 85 -4.27 -11.39 -13.30
C LYS A 85 -3.08 -10.61 -12.77
N ALA A 86 -3.09 -10.20 -11.50
CA ALA A 86 -1.93 -9.56 -10.89
C ALA A 86 -0.69 -10.49 -10.96
N LEU A 87 -0.86 -11.77 -10.62
CA LEU A 87 0.23 -12.75 -10.68
C LEU A 87 0.72 -13.00 -12.11
N GLU A 88 -0.19 -13.06 -13.09
CA GLU A 88 0.15 -13.20 -14.51
C GLU A 88 1.01 -12.01 -14.98
N TRP A 89 0.58 -10.78 -14.69
CA TRP A 89 1.29 -9.56 -15.07
C TRP A 89 2.62 -9.40 -14.36
N PHE A 90 2.71 -9.79 -13.09
CA PHE A 90 3.97 -9.84 -12.35
C PHE A 90 4.96 -10.80 -13.02
N THR A 91 4.52 -12.03 -13.32
CA THR A 91 5.34 -13.04 -14.01
C THR A 91 5.78 -12.57 -15.40
N LYS A 92 4.86 -11.95 -16.14
CA LYS A 92 5.15 -11.38 -17.47
C LYS A 92 6.13 -10.21 -17.38
N SER A 93 6.05 -9.40 -16.32
CA SER A 93 6.99 -8.30 -16.06
C SER A 93 8.38 -8.84 -15.79
N LEU A 94 8.54 -9.84 -14.92
CA LEU A 94 9.83 -10.49 -14.68
C LEU A 94 10.45 -11.07 -15.96
N ARG A 95 9.64 -11.78 -16.76
CA ARG A 95 10.09 -12.34 -18.04
C ARG A 95 10.53 -11.25 -19.02
N THR A 96 9.76 -10.17 -19.11
CA THR A 96 10.08 -9.02 -19.97
C THR A 96 11.35 -8.31 -19.51
N SER A 97 11.52 -8.11 -18.20
CA SER A 97 12.73 -7.54 -17.62
C SER A 97 13.97 -8.37 -17.96
N ARG A 98 13.90 -9.69 -17.83
CA ARG A 98 14.98 -10.61 -18.26
C ARG A 98 15.32 -10.44 -19.74
N LYS A 99 14.31 -10.42 -20.61
CA LYS A 99 14.52 -10.19 -22.06
C LYS A 99 15.17 -8.84 -22.35
N ASN A 100 14.88 -7.83 -21.53
CA ASN A 100 15.45 -6.48 -21.64
C ASN A 100 16.82 -6.34 -20.95
N GLY A 101 17.45 -7.45 -20.55
CA GLY A 101 18.78 -7.48 -19.98
C GLY A 101 18.87 -7.14 -18.49
N TRP A 102 17.75 -7.17 -17.75
CA TRP A 102 17.79 -7.14 -16.29
C TRP A 102 18.04 -8.55 -15.75
N GLN A 103 18.95 -8.66 -14.80
CA GLN A 103 19.19 -9.87 -14.05
C GLN A 103 18.30 -9.89 -12.80
N ILE A 104 17.63 -11.01 -12.53
CA ILE A 104 16.91 -11.19 -11.26
C ILE A 104 17.92 -11.71 -10.24
N VAL A 105 18.21 -10.91 -9.21
CA VAL A 105 19.16 -11.25 -8.15
C VAL A 105 18.48 -11.81 -6.89
N TYR A 106 17.19 -11.51 -6.73
CA TYR A 106 16.35 -12.06 -5.67
C TYR A 106 14.93 -12.22 -6.20
N ASP A 107 14.25 -13.29 -5.78
CA ASP A 107 12.85 -13.55 -6.09
C ASP A 107 12.27 -14.47 -5.00
N GLY A 108 11.49 -13.91 -4.07
CA GLY A 108 11.04 -14.63 -2.89
C GLY A 108 10.16 -13.79 -1.97
N LEU A 109 10.18 -14.12 -0.69
CA LEU A 109 9.44 -13.38 0.36
C LEU A 109 9.98 -11.95 0.51
N PRO A 110 9.26 -11.05 1.20
CA PRO A 110 9.81 -9.74 1.57
C PRO A 110 11.16 -9.87 2.29
N LEU A 111 12.12 -9.03 1.92
CA LEU A 111 13.45 -9.02 2.55
C LEU A 111 13.43 -8.50 3.99
N GLN A 112 12.47 -7.63 4.28
CA GLN A 112 12.22 -7.06 5.59
C GLN A 112 10.71 -6.92 5.75
N GLY A 113 10.21 -7.36 6.89
CA GLY A 113 8.80 -7.37 7.28
C GLY A 113 8.72 -7.70 8.75
#